data_AF-A0A8K0SFQ2-F1
#
_entry.id   AF-A0A8K0SFQ2-F1
#
_cell.length_a   1.000
_cell.length_b   1.000
_cell.length_c   1.000
_cell.angle_alpha   90.00
_cell.angle_beta   90.00
_cell.angle_gamma   90.00
#
_symmetry.space_group_name_H-M   'P 1'
#
loop_
_entity.id
_entity.type
_entity.pdbx_description
1 polymer ?
#
loop_
_entity_poly.entity_id
_entity_poly.type
_entity_poly.pdbx_seq_one_letter_code
_entity_poly.pdbx_strand_id
1 'polypeptide(L)'
;MIDIKGDNGGLLVDFLVDFKAYDPKNIGVLQLALNQKSFQKLHSITAESIPKQAQPPLASTLVNLRSIWAACLLHCGARTMIGFLSGTRNYETKLNRSMPIFSFAPEFELLESDPRAIEPDLGRTTVFRHPKRMKEAWEYFEKCVFGGKYDQPLQRTFSYVMAELTTSPVMVADKGTMKEYLSVEAERWAANATFLCYDWWVEPEDRKSILSAAGMWLFPGDTFDKLIGNEDGKLVANLKGCKPGLLVARLA
;
A
#
# COMPACT_ATOMS: atom_id res chain seq x y z
N MET A 1 -4.64 8.70 5.14
CA MET A 1 -3.29 8.12 5.26
C MET A 1 -2.42 9.10 6.02
N ILE A 2 -1.75 8.67 7.09
CA ILE A 2 -0.84 9.53 7.84
C ILE A 2 0.57 9.31 7.29
N ASP A 3 1.23 10.41 6.91
CA ASP A 3 2.63 10.43 6.53
C ASP A 3 3.44 11.05 7.66
N ILE A 4 4.22 10.24 8.37
CA ILE A 4 5.09 10.71 9.46
C ILE A 4 6.29 11.42 8.81
N LYS A 5 6.28 12.76 8.74
CA LYS A 5 7.38 13.58 8.20
C LYS A 5 8.39 13.94 9.28
N GLY A 6 9.69 13.71 9.07
CA GLY A 6 10.75 13.94 10.07
C GLY A 6 11.51 12.66 10.44
N ASP A 7 12.62 12.76 11.17
CA ASP A 7 13.57 11.64 11.32
C ASP A 7 13.20 10.62 12.42
N ASN A 8 12.14 10.86 13.20
CA ASN A 8 11.75 10.01 14.32
C ASN A 8 10.27 9.58 14.27
N GLY A 9 9.99 8.36 14.73
CA GLY A 9 8.63 7.83 14.87
C GLY A 9 7.79 8.54 15.95
N GLY A 10 8.39 9.41 16.76
CA GLY A 10 7.73 10.14 17.87
C GLY A 10 6.51 10.94 17.45
N LEU A 11 6.48 11.48 16.22
CA LEU A 11 5.33 12.21 15.71
C LEU A 11 4.04 11.39 15.63
N LEU A 12 4.13 10.07 15.43
CA LEU A 12 2.94 9.20 15.51
C LEU A 12 2.45 9.07 16.95
N VAL A 13 3.37 8.94 17.90
CA VAL A 13 3.05 8.88 19.33
C VAL A 13 2.34 10.16 19.74
N ASP A 14 2.92 11.31 19.43
CA ASP A 14 2.36 12.62 19.74
C ASP A 14 0.98 12.78 19.10
N PHE A 15 0.85 12.45 17.81
CA PHE A 15 -0.45 12.49 17.13
C PHE A 15 -1.52 11.63 17.81
N LEU A 16 -1.21 10.38 18.17
CA LEU A 16 -2.18 9.47 18.78
C LEU A 16 -2.57 9.92 20.20
N VAL A 17 -1.61 10.45 20.97
CA VAL A 17 -1.83 10.99 22.31
C VAL A 17 -2.69 12.25 22.25
N ASP A 18 -2.36 13.19 21.36
CA ASP A 18 -3.12 14.42 21.16
C ASP A 18 -4.53 14.11 20.66
N PHE A 19 -4.67 13.22 19.67
CA PHE A 19 -5.98 12.80 19.18
C PHE A 19 -6.86 12.27 20.31
N LYS A 20 -6.29 11.47 21.22
CA LYS A 20 -7.00 10.94 22.38
C LYS A 20 -7.39 12.04 23.36
N ALA A 21 -6.51 13.02 23.60
CA ALA A 21 -6.79 14.14 24.49
C ALA A 21 -7.96 15.02 24.01
N TYR A 22 -8.13 15.15 22.70
CA TYR A 22 -9.21 15.90 22.07
C TYR A 22 -10.41 15.04 21.63
N ASP A 23 -10.51 13.80 22.09
CA ASP A 23 -11.62 12.90 21.77
C ASP A 23 -12.68 12.87 22.88
N PRO A 24 -13.72 13.72 22.80
CA PRO A 24 -14.75 13.82 23.85
C PRO A 24 -15.60 12.56 23.99
N LYS A 25 -15.62 11.69 22.97
CA LYS A 25 -16.38 10.44 22.98
C LYS A 25 -15.54 9.26 23.45
N ASN A 26 -14.24 9.47 23.70
CA ASN A 26 -13.30 8.46 24.14
C ASN A 26 -13.24 7.21 23.24
N ILE A 27 -13.64 7.33 21.97
CA ILE A 27 -13.62 6.27 20.96
C ILE A 27 -12.17 5.97 20.52
N GLY A 28 -11.39 7.01 20.27
CA GLY A 28 -10.03 6.96 19.74
C GLY A 28 -9.99 6.73 18.22
N VAL A 29 -8.81 6.39 17.72
CA VAL A 29 -8.60 6.00 16.33
C VAL A 29 -9.05 4.55 16.16
N LEU A 30 -9.97 4.29 15.23
CA LEU A 30 -10.43 2.93 14.91
C LEU A 30 -9.69 2.31 13.72
N GLN A 31 -9.24 3.14 12.78
CA GLN A 31 -8.56 2.70 11.57
C GLN A 31 -7.35 3.57 11.33
N LEU A 32 -6.19 2.94 11.07
CA LEU A 32 -4.94 3.64 10.86
C LEU A 32 -4.29 3.16 9.57
N ALA A 33 -4.02 4.10 8.66
CA ALA A 33 -3.29 3.83 7.43
C ALA A 33 -1.95 4.56 7.47
N LEU A 34 -0.86 3.79 7.43
CA LEU A 34 0.51 4.30 7.42
C LEU A 34 1.20 3.90 6.10
N ASN A 35 2.03 4.79 5.57
CA ASN A 35 2.87 4.44 4.43
C ASN A 35 4.11 3.67 4.87
N GLN A 36 4.82 3.09 3.90
CA GLN A 36 6.00 2.29 4.18
C GLN A 36 7.12 3.03 4.93
N LYS A 37 7.33 4.32 4.65
CA LYS A 37 8.33 5.14 5.35
C LYS A 37 7.95 5.33 6.82
N SER A 38 6.66 5.50 7.09
CA SER A 38 6.11 5.63 8.44
C SER A 38 6.33 4.34 9.24
N PHE A 39 6.09 3.16 8.65
CA PHE A 39 6.42 1.88 9.31
C PHE A 39 7.91 1.73 9.62
N GLN A 40 8.81 2.14 8.71
CA GLN A 40 10.26 2.04 8.96
C GLN A 40 10.68 2.84 10.19
N LYS A 41 10.01 3.96 10.46
CA LYS A 41 10.27 4.81 11.62
C LYS A 41 9.74 4.23 12.92
N LEU A 42 8.82 3.25 12.88
CA LEU A 42 8.33 2.60 14.10
C LEU A 42 9.43 1.86 14.84
N HIS A 43 10.43 1.33 14.13
CA HIS A 43 11.60 0.70 14.76
C HIS A 43 12.45 1.68 15.58
N SER A 44 12.35 2.99 15.35
CA SER A 44 13.07 3.98 16.16
C SER A 44 12.37 4.27 17.50
N ILE A 45 11.13 3.79 17.70
CA ILE A 45 10.36 4.00 18.92
C ILE A 45 10.69 2.84 19.87
N THR A 46 11.41 3.15 20.94
CA THR A 46 11.68 2.19 22.02
C THR A 46 10.77 2.48 23.23
N ALA A 47 10.64 1.52 24.15
CA ALA A 47 9.85 1.72 25.36
C ALA A 47 10.34 2.91 26.21
N GLU A 48 11.65 3.15 26.22
CA GLU A 48 12.29 4.26 26.95
C GLU A 48 12.05 5.61 26.27
N SER A 49 11.84 5.62 24.95
CA SER A 49 11.58 6.85 24.19
C SER A 49 10.16 7.39 24.38
N ILE A 50 9.22 6.57 24.86
CA ILE A 50 7.82 6.97 25.06
C ILE A 50 7.67 7.61 26.45
N PRO A 51 7.24 8.88 26.55
CA PRO A 51 6.99 9.52 27.83
C PRO A 51 6.00 8.71 28.68
N LYS A 52 6.28 8.54 29.98
CA LYS A 52 5.40 7.77 30.89
C LYS A 52 3.94 8.26 30.87
N GLN A 53 3.74 9.56 30.74
CA GLN A 53 2.41 10.19 30.63
C GLN A 53 1.68 9.87 29.31
N ALA A 54 2.42 9.56 28.24
CA ALA A 54 1.87 9.20 26.94
C ALA A 54 1.46 7.73 26.85
N GLN A 55 2.02 6.85 27.69
CA GLN A 55 1.76 5.40 27.61
C GLN A 55 0.28 5.03 27.80
N PRO A 56 -0.45 5.50 28.84
CA PRO A 56 -1.85 5.13 29.02
C PRO A 56 -2.78 5.55 27.85
N PRO A 57 -2.78 6.80 27.35
CA PRO A 57 -3.64 7.18 26.22
C PRO A 57 -3.24 6.49 24.92
N LEU A 58 -1.94 6.25 24.71
CA LEU A 58 -1.44 5.51 23.56
C LEU A 58 -1.91 4.05 23.59
N ALA A 59 -1.71 3.35 24.72
CA ALA A 59 -2.16 1.97 24.91
C ALA A 59 -3.68 1.85 24.71
N SER A 60 -4.47 2.75 25.30
CA SER A 60 -5.93 2.80 25.10
C SER A 60 -6.31 2.97 23.63
N THR A 61 -5.59 3.82 22.88
CA THR A 61 -5.83 4.02 21.46
C THR A 61 -5.50 2.78 20.65
N LEU A 62 -4.37 2.13 20.92
CA LEU A 62 -3.94 0.91 20.20
C LEU A 62 -4.85 -0.29 20.45
N VAL A 63 -5.41 -0.42 21.67
CA VAL A 63 -6.38 -1.46 22.01
C VAL A 63 -7.69 -1.30 21.22
N ASN A 64 -8.11 -0.07 20.95
CA ASN A 64 -9.35 0.23 20.23
C ASN A 64 -9.21 0.19 18.69
N LEU A 65 -7.99 0.08 18.16
CA LEU A 65 -7.77 -0.04 16.72
C LEU A 65 -8.42 -1.32 16.19
N ARG A 66 -9.28 -1.18 15.18
CA ARG A 66 -9.96 -2.28 14.49
C ARG A 66 -9.26 -2.68 13.21
N SER A 67 -8.60 -1.73 12.53
CA SER A 67 -7.89 -2.00 11.28
C SER A 67 -6.62 -1.18 11.14
N ILE A 68 -5.58 -1.83 10.64
CA ILE A 68 -4.31 -1.21 10.29
C ILE A 68 -4.04 -1.50 8.82
N TRP A 69 -3.85 -0.45 8.03
CA TRP A 69 -3.58 -0.54 6.61
C TRP A 69 -2.14 -0.13 6.33
N ALA A 70 -1.36 -1.10 5.88
CA ALA A 70 0.00 -0.90 5.43
C ALA A 70 0.03 -0.49 3.96
N ALA A 71 0.24 0.80 3.70
CA ALA A 71 0.21 1.34 2.35
C ALA A 71 1.53 1.11 1.60
N CYS A 72 1.48 0.14 0.70
CA CYS A 72 2.44 -0.19 -0.34
C CYS A 72 2.17 0.64 -1.60
N LEU A 73 2.46 1.93 -1.52
CA LEU A 73 2.35 2.82 -2.68
C LEU A 73 3.59 2.67 -3.56
N LEU A 74 3.41 2.09 -4.75
CA LEU A 74 4.50 1.77 -5.65
C LEU A 74 4.78 2.98 -6.55
N HIS A 75 6.02 3.45 -6.53
CA HIS A 75 6.51 4.46 -7.44
C HIS A 75 7.23 3.77 -8.61
N CYS A 76 6.69 3.97 -9.82
CA CYS A 76 7.18 3.53 -11.12
C CYS A 76 7.41 2.02 -11.27
N GLY A 77 6.96 1.48 -12.40
CA GLY A 77 7.25 0.09 -12.79
C GLY A 77 6.32 -0.98 -12.21
N ALA A 78 5.20 -0.61 -11.57
CA ALA A 78 4.17 -1.59 -11.20
C ALA A 78 3.05 -1.67 -12.25
N ARG A 79 2.77 -0.56 -12.95
CA ARG A 79 1.90 -0.51 -14.14
C ARG A 79 2.67 -0.59 -15.46
N THR A 80 3.51 0.38 -15.77
CA THR A 80 4.34 0.40 -16.99
C THR A 80 5.58 -0.46 -16.77
N MET A 81 5.51 -1.72 -17.19
CA MET A 81 6.60 -2.68 -16.97
C MET A 81 7.41 -2.84 -18.26
N ILE A 82 8.69 -2.58 -18.15
CA ILE A 82 9.69 -2.50 -19.22
C ILE A 82 10.86 -3.45 -18.90
N GLY A 83 10.53 -4.65 -18.41
CA GLY A 83 11.52 -5.61 -17.93
C GLY A 83 12.48 -5.00 -16.90
N PHE A 84 13.78 -5.29 -17.06
CA PHE A 84 14.83 -4.82 -16.15
C PHE A 84 14.94 -3.29 -16.04
N LEU A 85 14.48 -2.54 -17.06
CA LEU A 85 14.51 -1.08 -17.06
C LEU A 85 13.44 -0.46 -16.17
N SER A 86 12.46 -1.23 -15.71
CA SER A 86 11.42 -0.77 -14.77
C SER A 86 11.97 -0.40 -13.39
N GLY A 87 13.26 -0.64 -13.14
CA GLY A 87 13.87 -0.55 -11.81
C GLY A 87 13.30 -1.58 -10.83
N THR A 88 12.62 -2.61 -11.34
CA THR A 88 12.08 -3.75 -10.59
C THR A 88 12.87 -5.01 -10.97
N ARG A 89 12.83 -6.05 -10.13
CA ARG A 89 13.33 -7.39 -10.51
C ARG A 89 12.38 -8.14 -11.46
N ASN A 90 11.45 -7.42 -12.09
CA ASN A 90 10.48 -8.00 -13.00
C ASN A 90 11.02 -7.97 -14.42
N TYR A 91 11.11 -9.14 -15.05
CA TYR A 91 11.59 -9.27 -16.42
C TYR A 91 10.46 -9.18 -17.46
N GLU A 92 9.20 -9.02 -17.02
CA GLU A 92 8.09 -8.83 -17.94
C GLU A 92 8.08 -7.42 -18.51
N THR A 93 7.88 -7.35 -19.83
CA THR A 93 7.50 -6.14 -20.54
C THR A 93 6.00 -6.22 -20.81
N LYS A 94 5.22 -5.33 -20.18
CA LYS A 94 3.76 -5.22 -20.35
C LYS A 94 3.21 -3.93 -19.75
N LEU A 95 1.99 -3.56 -20.14
CA LEU A 95 1.19 -2.59 -19.41
C LEU A 95 0.24 -3.33 -18.45
N ASN A 96 0.59 -3.37 -17.18
CA ASN A 96 -0.17 -4.04 -16.13
C ASN A 96 -1.41 -3.21 -15.73
N ARG A 97 -2.49 -3.34 -16.50
CA ARG A 97 -3.77 -2.65 -16.25
C ARG A 97 -4.47 -3.14 -14.97
N SER A 98 -4.13 -4.33 -14.49
CA SER A 98 -4.65 -4.92 -13.26
C SER A 98 -4.26 -4.12 -12.02
N MET A 99 -3.02 -3.62 -11.93
CA MET A 99 -2.54 -2.83 -10.78
C MET A 99 -3.34 -1.53 -10.64
N PRO A 100 -4.08 -1.28 -9.54
CA PRO A 100 -4.89 -0.06 -9.40
C PRO A 100 -4.04 1.22 -9.44
N ILE A 101 -4.63 2.29 -9.96
CA ILE A 101 -4.06 3.64 -9.94
C ILE A 101 -4.54 4.32 -8.66
N PHE A 102 -3.62 4.77 -7.81
CA PHE A 102 -3.98 5.44 -6.57
C PHE A 102 -4.84 6.67 -6.87
N SER A 103 -5.97 6.78 -6.17
CA SER A 103 -6.91 7.89 -6.35
C SER A 103 -6.95 8.77 -5.10
N PHE A 104 -7.10 10.07 -5.33
CA PHE A 104 -7.33 11.10 -4.32
C PHE A 104 -8.83 11.40 -4.13
N ALA A 105 -9.71 10.59 -4.72
CA ALA A 105 -11.14 10.69 -4.48
C ALA A 105 -11.46 10.56 -2.98
N PRO A 106 -12.48 11.27 -2.48
CA PRO A 106 -12.84 11.22 -1.06
C PRO A 106 -13.57 9.93 -0.67
N GLU A 107 -14.19 9.25 -1.64
CA GLU A 107 -15.07 8.10 -1.41
C GLU A 107 -14.58 6.87 -2.15
N PHE A 108 -14.63 5.73 -1.46
CA PHE A 108 -14.27 4.43 -1.99
C PHE A 108 -15.35 3.42 -1.66
N GLU A 109 -15.54 2.48 -2.58
CA GLU A 109 -16.34 1.29 -2.40
C GLU A 109 -15.43 0.08 -2.27
N LEU A 110 -15.60 -0.69 -1.20
CA LEU A 110 -14.85 -1.93 -1.01
C LEU A 110 -15.59 -3.08 -1.69
N LEU A 111 -14.94 -3.69 -2.67
CA LEU A 111 -15.31 -4.98 -3.22
C LEU A 111 -14.50 -6.07 -2.52
N GLU A 112 -15.16 -7.13 -2.06
CA GLU A 112 -14.49 -8.25 -1.34
C GLU A 112 -13.40 -8.92 -2.17
N SER A 113 -13.59 -8.96 -3.49
CA SER A 113 -12.62 -9.44 -4.47
C SER A 113 -12.58 -8.49 -5.66
N ASP A 114 -11.41 -8.32 -6.25
CA ASP A 114 -11.28 -7.65 -7.55
C ASP A 114 -12.04 -8.46 -8.62
N PRO A 115 -13.04 -7.87 -9.30
CA PRO A 115 -13.83 -8.58 -10.31
C PRO A 115 -13.12 -8.71 -11.66
N ARG A 116 -11.98 -8.03 -11.86
CA ARG A 116 -11.25 -8.05 -13.11
C ARG A 116 -10.42 -9.33 -13.23
N ALA A 117 -10.07 -9.70 -14.46
CA ALA A 117 -9.24 -10.88 -14.75
C ALA A 117 -7.75 -10.66 -14.40
N ILE A 118 -7.45 -10.42 -13.13
CA ILE A 118 -6.11 -10.01 -12.64
C ILE A 118 -5.14 -11.16 -12.38
N GLU A 119 -5.63 -12.40 -12.32
CA GLU A 119 -4.85 -13.59 -11.96
C GLU A 119 -3.54 -13.75 -12.76
N PRO A 120 -3.52 -13.49 -14.09
CA PRO A 120 -2.28 -13.54 -14.87
C PRO A 120 -1.23 -12.50 -14.44
N ASP A 121 -1.66 -11.39 -13.84
CA ASP A 121 -0.77 -10.31 -13.38
C ASP A 121 -0.29 -10.50 -11.94
N LEU A 122 -1.04 -11.24 -11.12
CA LEU A 122 -0.65 -11.52 -9.73
C LEU A 122 0.63 -12.35 -9.62
N GLY A 123 0.95 -13.18 -10.62
CA GLY A 123 2.11 -14.07 -10.59
C GLY A 123 3.48 -13.39 -10.62
N ARG A 124 3.54 -12.13 -11.04
CA ARG A 124 4.75 -11.31 -11.00
C ARG A 124 4.39 -9.90 -10.55
N THR A 125 3.81 -9.79 -9.36
CA THR A 125 3.46 -8.49 -8.79
C THR A 125 4.70 -7.82 -8.23
N THR A 126 5.03 -6.63 -8.73
CA THR A 126 6.07 -5.80 -8.14
C THR A 126 5.64 -5.38 -6.75
N VAL A 127 6.50 -5.58 -5.75
CA VAL A 127 6.33 -5.07 -4.38
C VAL A 127 7.58 -4.29 -3.98
N PHE A 128 7.43 -3.19 -3.25
CA PHE A 128 8.57 -2.35 -2.86
C PHE A 128 9.10 -2.76 -1.48
N ARG A 129 10.34 -3.28 -1.41
CA ARG A 129 10.90 -3.99 -0.24
C ARG A 129 10.00 -5.13 0.22
N HIS A 130 10.42 -5.86 1.26
CA HIS A 130 9.61 -6.94 1.82
C HIS A 130 8.43 -6.36 2.62
N PRO A 131 7.16 -6.52 2.20
CA PRO A 131 6.02 -5.89 2.89
C PRO A 131 5.86 -6.36 4.34
N LYS A 132 6.22 -7.61 4.63
CA LYS A 132 6.26 -8.18 5.99
C LYS A 132 7.00 -7.30 7.01
N ARG A 133 8.05 -6.58 6.60
CA ARG A 133 8.79 -5.65 7.47
C ARG A 133 7.88 -4.58 8.08
N MET A 134 6.79 -4.19 7.41
CA MET A 134 5.82 -3.24 7.99
C MET A 134 5.00 -3.86 9.13
N LYS A 135 4.58 -5.13 8.97
CA LYS A 135 3.89 -5.88 10.02
C LYS A 135 4.82 -6.12 11.21
N GLU A 136 6.06 -6.54 10.96
CA GLU A 136 7.09 -6.72 11.99
C GLU A 136 7.42 -5.41 12.73
N ALA A 137 7.52 -4.29 12.01
CA ALA A 137 7.72 -2.96 12.60
C ALA A 137 6.56 -2.54 13.50
N TRP A 138 5.32 -2.84 13.08
CA TRP A 138 4.14 -2.60 13.90
C TRP A 138 4.14 -3.44 15.17
N GLU A 139 4.34 -4.75 15.05
CA GLU A 139 4.40 -5.68 16.18
C GLU A 139 5.50 -5.28 17.18
N TYR A 140 6.64 -4.80 16.68
CA TYR A 140 7.70 -4.25 17.53
C TYR A 140 7.24 -3.00 18.30
N PHE A 141 6.64 -2.03 17.60
CA PHE A 141 6.12 -0.81 18.22
C PHE A 141 5.12 -1.12 19.33
N GLU A 142 4.20 -2.05 19.10
CA GLU A 142 3.25 -2.47 20.12
C GLU A 142 3.91 -3.13 21.33
N LYS A 143 4.90 -3.98 21.09
CA LYS A 143 5.69 -4.56 22.17
C LYS A 143 6.32 -3.47 23.03
N CYS A 144 6.78 -2.38 22.43
CA CYS A 144 7.32 -1.23 23.16
C CYS A 144 6.24 -0.47 23.96
N VAL A 145 5.01 -0.34 23.44
CA VAL A 145 3.90 0.34 24.14
C VAL A 145 3.35 -0.50 25.28
N PHE A 146 3.15 -1.80 25.07
CA PHE A 146 2.51 -2.70 26.05
C PHE A 146 3.51 -3.45 26.95
N GLY A 147 4.82 -3.20 26.81
CA GLY A 147 5.84 -3.93 27.56
C GLY A 147 5.87 -5.44 27.25
N GLY A 148 5.42 -5.83 26.05
CA GLY A 148 5.36 -7.21 25.59
C GLY A 148 4.29 -8.09 26.26
N LYS A 149 3.36 -7.51 27.01
CA LYS A 149 2.22 -8.22 27.60
C LYS A 149 0.92 -7.66 27.04
N TYR A 150 0.14 -8.51 26.40
CA TYR A 150 -1.24 -8.21 26.03
C TYR A 150 -2.14 -8.83 27.10
N ASP A 151 -2.96 -8.03 27.77
CA ASP A 151 -3.95 -8.59 28.72
C ASP A 151 -5.01 -9.43 27.98
N GLN A 152 -5.24 -9.13 26.69
CA GLN A 152 -6.14 -9.87 25.80
C GLN A 152 -5.64 -9.83 24.34
N PRO A 153 -5.95 -10.83 23.51
CA PRO A 153 -5.66 -10.76 22.07
C PRO A 153 -6.35 -9.55 21.44
N LEU A 154 -5.58 -8.69 20.76
CA LEU A 154 -6.12 -7.54 20.05
C LEU A 154 -6.95 -8.03 18.84
N GLN A 155 -8.27 -7.84 18.90
CA GLN A 155 -9.16 -8.22 17.80
C GLN A 155 -9.20 -7.14 16.73
N ARG A 156 -8.27 -7.23 15.77
CA ARG A 156 -8.17 -6.28 14.67
C ARG A 156 -7.56 -6.89 13.42
N THR A 157 -7.78 -6.23 12.30
CA THR A 157 -7.26 -6.64 11.01
C THR A 157 -6.01 -5.85 10.64
N PHE A 158 -4.99 -6.56 10.15
CA PHE A 158 -3.86 -5.95 9.45
C PHE A 158 -4.04 -6.25 7.96
N SER A 159 -3.94 -5.24 7.11
CA SER A 159 -4.12 -5.39 5.67
C SER A 159 -3.05 -4.60 4.93
N TYR A 160 -2.61 -5.10 3.79
CA TYR A 160 -1.75 -4.34 2.89
C TYR A 160 -2.61 -3.67 1.83
N VAL A 161 -2.46 -2.35 1.67
CA VAL A 161 -3.09 -1.62 0.56
C VAL A 161 -2.05 -1.34 -0.50
N MET A 162 -2.34 -1.69 -1.75
CA MET A 162 -1.38 -1.60 -2.85
C MET A 162 -1.98 -0.90 -4.06
N ALA A 163 -1.25 0.07 -4.59
CA ALA A 163 -1.59 0.79 -5.80
C ALA A 163 -0.31 1.40 -6.41
N GLU A 164 -0.36 1.71 -7.70
CA GLU A 164 0.63 2.60 -8.31
C GLU A 164 0.33 4.03 -7.86
N LEU A 165 1.28 4.64 -7.16
CA LEU A 165 1.22 6.07 -6.83
C LEU A 165 1.80 6.85 -8.00
N THR A 166 0.90 7.59 -8.66
CA THR A 166 1.18 8.34 -9.87
C THR A 166 2.35 9.30 -9.66
N THR A 167 3.47 9.08 -10.35
CA THR A 167 4.56 10.08 -10.49
C THR A 167 4.33 10.98 -11.72
N SER A 168 3.25 10.72 -12.47
CA SER A 168 2.75 11.53 -13.57
C SER A 168 2.01 12.77 -13.03
N PRO A 169 2.03 13.95 -13.69
CA PRO A 169 1.51 15.20 -13.12
C PRO A 169 0.02 15.18 -12.76
N VAL A 170 -0.74 14.20 -13.26
CA VAL A 170 -2.18 14.12 -13.07
C VAL A 170 -2.51 13.30 -11.83
N MET A 171 -3.01 13.98 -10.80
CA MET A 171 -3.60 13.34 -9.63
C MET A 171 -5.02 12.87 -9.98
N VAL A 172 -5.26 11.56 -9.93
CA VAL A 172 -6.58 10.98 -10.26
C VAL A 172 -7.55 11.24 -9.12
N ALA A 173 -8.49 12.16 -9.29
CA ALA A 173 -9.50 12.51 -8.30
C ALA A 173 -10.95 12.37 -8.81
N ASP A 174 -11.13 12.43 -10.14
CA ASP A 174 -12.42 12.41 -10.81
C ASP A 174 -12.31 11.71 -12.19
N LYS A 175 -13.42 11.64 -12.94
CA LYS A 175 -13.42 11.00 -14.26
C LYS A 175 -12.55 11.72 -15.29
N GLY A 176 -12.42 13.04 -15.19
CA GLY A 176 -11.64 13.86 -16.13
C GLY A 176 -10.14 13.58 -15.99
N THR A 177 -9.65 13.72 -14.76
CA THR A 177 -8.26 13.42 -14.38
C THR A 177 -7.90 11.95 -14.60
N MET A 178 -8.83 11.02 -14.41
CA MET A 178 -8.61 9.61 -14.77
C MET A 178 -8.41 9.42 -16.28
N LYS A 179 -9.23 10.06 -17.13
CA LYS A 179 -9.08 9.99 -18.59
C LYS A 179 -7.74 10.58 -19.04
N GLU A 180 -7.37 11.73 -18.49
CA GLU A 180 -6.09 12.38 -18.76
C GLU A 180 -4.91 11.49 -18.36
N TYR A 181 -4.97 10.88 -17.16
CA TYR A 181 -3.96 9.93 -16.71
C TYR A 181 -3.79 8.76 -17.68
N LEU A 182 -4.90 8.14 -18.12
CA LEU A 182 -4.87 7.02 -19.04
C LEU A 182 -4.33 7.40 -20.43
N SER A 183 -4.62 8.61 -20.91
CA SER A 183 -4.05 9.13 -22.17
C SER A 183 -2.54 9.25 -22.08
N VAL A 184 -2.04 9.88 -21.02
CA VAL A 184 -0.59 10.04 -20.78
C VAL A 184 0.09 8.69 -20.58
N GLU A 185 -0.55 7.74 -19.90
CA GLU A 185 -0.05 6.37 -19.76
C GLU A 185 0.08 5.66 -21.12
N ALA A 186 -0.93 5.79 -21.98
CA ALA A 186 -0.91 5.21 -23.32
C ALA A 186 0.19 5.81 -24.21
N GLU A 187 0.36 7.13 -24.19
CA GLU A 187 1.44 7.82 -24.91
C GLU A 187 2.83 7.38 -24.43
N ARG A 188 3.01 7.30 -23.10
CA ARG A 188 4.27 6.81 -22.51
C ARG A 188 4.54 5.36 -22.87
N TRP A 189 3.50 4.53 -22.86
CA TRP A 189 3.63 3.13 -23.25
C TRP A 189 4.05 2.99 -24.71
N ALA A 190 3.42 3.73 -25.62
CA ALA A 190 3.78 3.77 -27.03
C ALA A 190 5.23 4.24 -27.24
N ALA A 191 5.63 5.33 -26.57
CA ALA A 191 7.00 5.85 -26.65
C ALA A 191 8.04 4.83 -26.14
N ASN A 192 7.77 4.13 -25.05
CA ASN A 192 8.65 3.08 -24.52
C ASN A 192 8.75 1.87 -25.45
N ALA A 193 7.64 1.48 -26.08
CA ALA A 193 7.63 0.40 -27.07
C ALA A 193 8.53 0.74 -28.27
N THR A 194 8.43 1.97 -28.78
CA THR A 194 9.29 2.46 -29.87
C THR A 194 10.76 2.55 -29.45
N PHE A 195 11.05 3.15 -28.28
CA PHE A 195 12.42 3.34 -27.79
C PHE A 195 13.19 2.02 -27.64
N LEU A 196 12.50 0.94 -27.30
CA LEU A 196 13.10 -0.36 -27.02
C LEU A 196 13.04 -1.33 -28.20
N CYS A 197 12.65 -0.84 -29.38
CA CYS A 197 12.48 -1.62 -30.60
C CYS A 197 11.64 -2.89 -30.34
N TYR A 198 10.57 -2.74 -29.55
CA TYR A 198 9.62 -3.81 -29.26
C TYR A 198 8.63 -4.04 -30.42
N ASP A 199 9.05 -3.78 -31.66
CA ASP A 199 8.23 -3.98 -32.87
C ASP A 199 7.75 -5.44 -33.03
N TRP A 200 8.42 -6.38 -32.36
CA TRP A 200 8.09 -7.80 -32.30
C TRP A 200 7.19 -8.19 -31.12
N TRP A 201 6.96 -7.29 -30.15
CA TRP A 201 6.15 -7.59 -28.97
C TRP A 201 4.69 -7.18 -29.20
N VAL A 202 3.80 -8.17 -29.22
CA VAL A 202 2.35 -7.97 -29.33
C VAL A 202 1.72 -8.24 -27.98
N GLU A 203 1.07 -7.24 -27.40
CA GLU A 203 0.28 -7.44 -26.18
C GLU A 203 -0.88 -8.40 -26.47
N PRO A 204 -1.03 -9.50 -25.69
CA PRO A 204 -2.18 -10.40 -25.80
C PRO A 204 -3.52 -9.66 -25.67
N GLU A 205 -4.51 -10.01 -26.52
CA GLU A 205 -5.82 -9.32 -26.56
C GLU A 205 -6.62 -9.45 -25.26
N ASP A 206 -6.52 -10.59 -24.58
CA ASP A 206 -7.14 -10.82 -23.27
C ASP A 206 -6.65 -9.80 -22.22
N ARG A 207 -5.39 -9.38 -22.29
CA ARG A 207 -4.83 -8.35 -21.40
C ARG A 207 -5.26 -6.93 -21.75
N LYS A 208 -5.53 -6.64 -23.03
CA LYS A 208 -6.08 -5.34 -23.46
C LYS A 208 -7.51 -5.12 -22.96
N SER A 209 -8.26 -6.21 -22.72
CA SER A 209 -9.63 -6.16 -22.20
C SER A 209 -9.74 -5.79 -20.73
N ILE A 210 -8.65 -5.88 -19.96
CA ILE A 210 -8.64 -5.56 -18.53
C ILE A 210 -8.80 -4.05 -18.35
N LEU A 211 -9.89 -3.66 -17.69
CA LEU A 211 -10.15 -2.26 -17.34
C LEU A 211 -9.22 -1.78 -16.22
N SER A 212 -8.63 -0.60 -16.42
CA SER A 212 -7.92 0.11 -15.34
C SER A 212 -8.91 0.58 -14.28
N ALA A 213 -8.53 0.46 -13.01
CA ALA A 213 -9.30 0.94 -11.88
C ALA A 213 -8.55 2.07 -11.16
N ALA A 214 -9.27 3.14 -10.82
CA ALA A 214 -8.83 4.11 -9.83
C ALA A 214 -9.17 3.56 -8.45
N GLY A 215 -8.18 3.36 -7.59
CA GLY A 215 -8.38 2.61 -6.36
C GLY A 215 -7.12 2.00 -5.77
N MET A 216 -7.32 0.98 -4.93
CA MET A 216 -6.27 0.22 -4.27
C MET A 216 -6.68 -1.24 -4.12
N TRP A 217 -5.73 -2.15 -4.30
CA TRP A 217 -5.90 -3.53 -3.85
C TRP A 217 -5.79 -3.60 -2.32
N LEU A 218 -6.61 -4.45 -1.72
CA LEU A 218 -6.59 -4.76 -0.30
C LEU A 218 -6.25 -6.23 -0.11
N PHE A 219 -5.05 -6.49 0.40
CA PHE A 219 -4.55 -7.83 0.67
C PHE A 219 -4.64 -8.16 2.17
N PRO A 220 -5.01 -9.40 2.54
CA PRO A 220 -4.90 -9.89 3.91
C PRO A 220 -3.49 -9.77 4.50
N GLY A 221 -3.39 -9.61 5.83
CA GLY A 221 -2.14 -9.37 6.55
C GLY A 221 -1.14 -10.54 6.57
N ASP A 222 -1.54 -11.72 6.08
CA ASP A 222 -0.73 -12.93 5.94
C ASP A 222 -0.28 -13.19 4.49
N THR A 223 -0.74 -12.38 3.52
CA THR A 223 -0.46 -12.53 2.08
C THR A 223 1.02 -12.72 1.77
N PHE A 224 1.89 -12.01 2.49
CA PHE A 224 3.33 -11.95 2.22
C PHE A 224 4.19 -12.81 3.16
N ASP A 225 3.57 -13.63 4.03
CA ASP A 225 4.29 -14.40 5.05
C ASP A 225 5.17 -15.51 4.43
N LYS A 226 4.86 -15.95 3.21
CA LYS A 226 5.59 -17.00 2.46
C LYS A 226 6.60 -16.46 1.44
N LEU A 227 6.80 -15.14 1.36
CA LEU A 227 7.81 -14.59 0.46
C LEU A 227 9.23 -14.99 0.94
N ILE A 228 10.00 -15.64 0.07
CA ILE A 228 11.38 -16.04 0.31
C ILE A 228 12.29 -15.17 -0.57
N GLY A 229 13.22 -14.40 0.02
CA GLY A 229 14.17 -13.61 -0.76
C GLY A 229 14.94 -12.55 0.04
N ASN A 230 16.12 -12.17 -0.46
CA ASN A 230 17.04 -11.23 0.18
C ASN A 230 16.45 -9.80 0.22
N GLU A 231 16.58 -9.13 1.37
CA GLU A 231 15.56 -8.21 1.90
C GLU A 231 15.58 -6.74 1.41
N ASP A 232 16.46 -6.39 0.47
CA ASP A 232 16.61 -5.00 0.01
C ASP A 232 16.30 -4.82 -1.50
N GLY A 233 15.45 -3.84 -1.82
CA GLY A 233 15.09 -3.44 -3.20
C GLY A 233 13.63 -3.69 -3.59
N LYS A 234 13.28 -3.41 -4.87
CA LYS A 234 11.98 -3.78 -5.44
C LYS A 234 11.96 -5.30 -5.69
N LEU A 235 11.08 -6.01 -5.01
CA LEU A 235 10.90 -7.46 -5.12
C LEU A 235 9.77 -7.78 -6.10
N VAL A 236 9.75 -9.01 -6.58
CA VAL A 236 8.63 -9.56 -7.36
C VAL A 236 8.03 -10.70 -6.56
N ALA A 237 6.74 -10.59 -6.25
CA ALA A 237 5.98 -11.57 -5.53
C ALA A 237 5.11 -12.38 -6.50
N ASN A 238 5.10 -13.70 -6.32
CA ASN A 238 4.07 -14.54 -6.93
C ASN A 238 2.86 -14.57 -5.99
N LEU A 239 1.82 -13.84 -6.36
CA LEU A 239 0.56 -13.74 -5.62
C LEU A 239 -0.58 -14.51 -6.30
N LYS A 240 -0.26 -15.48 -7.17
CA LYS A 240 -1.30 -16.33 -7.77
C LYS A 240 -2.10 -17.06 -6.69
N GLY A 241 -3.39 -17.16 -6.91
CA GLY A 241 -4.35 -17.71 -5.95
C GLY A 241 -4.75 -16.73 -4.84
N CYS A 242 -4.07 -15.59 -4.69
CA CYS A 242 -4.56 -14.51 -3.84
C CYS A 242 -5.78 -13.86 -4.51
N LYS A 243 -6.81 -13.55 -3.72
CA LYS A 243 -7.99 -12.80 -4.16
C LYS A 243 -8.02 -11.48 -3.41
N PRO A 244 -7.26 -10.46 -3.84
CA PRO A 244 -7.30 -9.16 -3.18
C PRO A 244 -8.70 -8.56 -3.30
N GLY A 245 -9.15 -7.89 -2.25
CA GLY A 245 -10.25 -6.96 -2.37
C GLY A 245 -9.85 -5.75 -3.22
N LEU A 246 -10.83 -5.01 -3.71
CA LEU A 246 -10.60 -3.80 -4.49
C LEU A 246 -11.37 -2.64 -3.87
N LEU A 247 -10.63 -1.65 -3.36
CA LEU A 247 -11.17 -0.34 -2.99
C LEU A 247 -11.26 0.49 -4.26
N VAL A 248 -12.45 0.62 -4.83
CA VAL A 248 -12.70 1.39 -6.05
C VAL A 248 -13.09 2.82 -5.70
N ALA A 249 -12.43 3.79 -6.29
CA ALA A 249 -12.76 5.20 -6.12
C ALA A 249 -14.10 5.55 -6.78
N ARG A 250 -14.96 6.29 -6.06
CA ARG A 250 -16.17 6.88 -6.63
C ARG A 250 -15.82 8.21 -7.29
N LEU A 251 -15.52 8.14 -8.58
CA LEU A 251 -15.16 9.30 -9.38
C LEU A 251 -16.43 10.05 -9.82
N ALA A 252 -16.55 11.31 -9.39
CA ALA A 252 -17.61 12.22 -9.84
C ALA A 252 -17.52 12.45 -11.36
#